data_AF-D5GH03-F1
#
_entry.id   AF-D5GH03-F1
#
_cell.length_a   1.000
_cell.length_b   1.000
_cell.length_c   1.000
_cell.angle_alpha   90.00
_cell.angle_beta   90.00
_cell.angle_gamma   90.00
#
_symmetry.space_group_name_H-M   'P 1'
#
loop_
_entity.id
_entity.type
_entity.pdbx_description
1 polymer ?
#
loop_
_entity_poly.entity_id
_entity_poly.type
_entity_poly.pdbx_seq_one_letter_code
_entity_poly.pdbx_strand_id
1 'polypeptide(L)'
;MPVIGFFHHGASPSTSMTSILPIDSKHPAPKRRWSSNRSSSESDRPKLTIRTMSRGSSSRGGLKGFIENPADITVAIESPPLVCYGPPKESTGALLSGIMKLQVKETEQTFEAFTMRLLADVLTKKPVGAHCSDCTTSVSELHKWQLISEPVVLKKGTHTYPFSYLLPGHLPASNNNALSRITYCLYATATTMKGDEIKFEKPITLQRAVLPGPDRHSTRVFPPTDLSANVTLPPVAHPGGDFPLHIRLDGVLSKARTSRWRLKRLSWRIDETSRVVSPACKQHSGKLGGDGKGLLHDDVRTVGSGEVKSGWKSDFNSTDGSIEVEFNARIHAHADAACDVDSPCGISVSHNLVVEMIVAEEHCPVPPSRVANPTGAARVLRMQFHLIVTERSGLGISWDEEIPPVYENIPASPPNYGTVLEVEGEEGVALFCPPVYQES
;
A
#
# COMPACT_ATOMS: atom_id res chain seq x y z
N MET A 1 -5.52 4.27 65.72
CA MET A 1 -6.53 4.61 64.70
C MET A 1 -5.88 5.61 63.73
N PRO A 2 -5.87 5.35 62.42
CA PRO A 2 -4.76 5.72 61.51
C PRO A 2 -4.98 7.10 60.86
N VAL A 3 -3.95 7.94 60.67
CA VAL A 3 -2.84 7.96 59.69
C VAL A 3 -3.23 8.60 58.34
N ILE A 4 -2.54 9.71 58.07
CA ILE A 4 -2.51 10.56 56.87
C ILE A 4 -1.86 9.79 55.70
N GLY A 5 -2.49 9.82 54.52
CA GLY A 5 -1.93 9.28 53.28
C GLY A 5 -1.95 10.33 52.17
N PHE A 6 -0.77 10.80 51.78
CA PHE A 6 -0.51 11.61 50.59
C PHE A 6 -0.65 10.75 49.33
N PHE A 7 -1.41 11.21 48.33
CA PHE A 7 -1.36 10.68 46.97
C PHE A 7 -0.76 11.70 46.01
N HIS A 8 0.39 11.33 45.44
CA HIS A 8 1.05 12.00 44.34
C HIS A 8 0.26 11.80 43.04
N HIS A 9 -0.16 12.89 42.39
CA HIS A 9 -0.51 12.87 40.97
C HIS A 9 0.76 13.10 40.14
N GLY A 10 1.26 12.03 39.52
CA GLY A 10 2.30 12.09 38.50
C GLY A 10 1.68 12.42 37.13
N ALA A 11 2.15 13.52 36.54
CA ALA A 11 1.77 14.00 35.22
C ALA A 11 2.25 13.05 34.10
N SER A 12 1.35 12.72 33.18
CA SER A 12 1.69 12.08 31.91
C SER A 12 2.22 13.13 30.92
N PRO A 13 3.33 12.89 30.20
CA PRO A 13 3.82 13.83 29.21
C PRO A 13 2.95 13.79 27.95
N SER A 14 2.28 14.91 27.67
CA SER A 14 1.62 15.18 26.39
C SER A 14 2.68 15.26 25.28
N THR A 15 2.68 14.29 24.36
CA THR A 15 3.42 14.41 23.11
C THR A 15 2.78 15.49 22.25
N SER A 16 3.59 16.52 21.98
CA SER A 16 3.22 17.71 21.22
C SER A 16 2.74 17.34 19.83
N MET A 17 1.50 17.72 19.50
CA MET A 17 1.03 17.75 18.13
C MET A 17 1.85 18.75 17.32
N THR A 18 2.42 18.29 16.21
CA THR A 18 3.06 19.13 15.21
C THR A 18 2.00 20.06 14.61
N SER A 19 2.02 21.33 15.03
CA SER A 19 1.18 22.37 14.46
C SER A 19 1.65 22.69 13.04
N ILE A 20 0.90 22.22 12.04
CA ILE A 20 1.05 22.70 10.66
C ILE A 20 0.28 24.01 10.57
N LEU A 21 0.98 25.14 10.52
CA LEU A 21 0.38 26.43 10.21
C LEU A 21 0.22 26.55 8.68
N PRO A 22 -0.96 26.95 8.18
CA PRO A 22 -1.16 27.25 6.76
C PRO A 22 -0.54 28.62 6.45
N ILE A 23 0.37 28.68 5.48
CA ILE A 23 0.89 29.96 4.96
C ILE A 23 -0.10 30.49 3.93
N ASP A 24 -0.52 31.74 4.16
CA ASP A 24 -1.41 32.55 3.36
C ASP A 24 -1.09 32.57 1.86
N SER A 25 -2.14 32.34 1.06
CA SER A 25 -2.14 32.37 -0.39
C SER A 25 -2.41 33.79 -0.90
N LYS A 26 -1.35 34.52 -1.26
CA LYS A 26 -1.44 35.70 -2.12
C LYS A 26 -0.29 35.71 -3.13
N HIS A 27 -0.52 35.19 -4.34
CA HIS A 27 -0.16 35.80 -5.64
C HIS A 27 -0.51 34.87 -6.83
N PRO A 28 -0.77 35.44 -8.03
CA PRO A 28 -1.67 34.86 -9.02
C PRO A 28 -1.02 33.85 -9.97
N ALA A 29 -1.88 32.99 -10.55
CA ALA A 29 -1.54 31.95 -11.50
C ALA A 29 -0.81 32.46 -12.76
N PRO A 30 0.26 31.79 -13.24
CA PRO A 30 0.84 32.12 -14.52
C PRO A 30 0.06 31.46 -15.68
N LYS A 31 -0.27 32.29 -16.67
CA LYS A 31 -0.93 31.94 -17.92
C LYS A 31 -0.07 30.97 -18.73
N ARG A 32 -0.68 29.85 -19.18
CA ARG A 32 -0.09 28.94 -20.17
C ARG A 32 0.04 29.65 -21.51
N ARG A 33 1.24 29.64 -22.10
CA ARG A 33 1.45 29.94 -23.51
C ARG A 33 1.91 28.66 -24.19
N TRP A 34 1.07 28.15 -25.09
CA TRP A 34 1.39 27.05 -25.98
C TRP A 34 2.29 27.59 -27.08
N SER A 35 3.49 27.03 -27.23
CA SER A 35 4.27 27.17 -28.46
C SER A 35 4.82 25.80 -28.83
N SER A 36 4.28 25.29 -29.94
CA SER A 36 4.82 24.17 -30.69
C SER A 36 6.25 24.48 -31.14
N ASN A 37 7.17 23.54 -30.92
CA ASN A 37 8.20 23.24 -31.91
C ASN A 37 8.71 21.81 -31.72
N ARG A 38 8.64 21.07 -32.82
CA ARG A 38 9.36 19.82 -33.04
C ARG A 38 10.84 20.14 -33.20
N SER A 39 11.70 19.47 -32.45
CA SER A 39 13.03 19.11 -32.92
C SER A 39 13.53 17.87 -32.18
N SER A 40 13.88 16.88 -32.98
CA SER A 40 14.58 15.65 -32.64
C SER A 40 16.00 15.93 -32.20
N SER A 41 16.40 15.41 -31.04
CA SER A 41 17.78 15.11 -30.71
C SER A 41 17.81 14.07 -29.59
N GLU A 42 18.09 12.84 -30.00
CA GLU A 42 18.49 11.71 -29.16
C GLU A 42 19.84 12.02 -28.51
N SER A 43 19.92 12.05 -27.18
CA SER A 43 21.14 11.69 -26.41
C SER A 43 20.88 11.73 -24.88
N ASP A 44 21.40 10.68 -24.24
CA ASP A 44 21.85 10.58 -22.84
C ASP A 44 20.86 10.69 -21.67
N ARG A 45 20.24 9.54 -21.38
CA ARG A 45 19.82 9.18 -20.02
C ARG A 45 21.00 8.52 -19.28
N PRO A 46 21.37 8.97 -18.06
CA PRO A 46 22.30 8.22 -17.22
C PRO A 46 21.61 6.96 -16.67
N LYS A 47 22.04 5.79 -17.17
CA LYS A 47 21.68 4.48 -16.59
C LYS A 47 22.46 4.31 -15.29
N LEU A 48 21.78 4.38 -14.15
CA LEU A 48 22.33 3.94 -12.87
C LEU A 48 22.26 2.41 -12.79
N THR A 49 23.42 1.80 -12.63
CA THR A 49 23.68 0.37 -12.62
C THR A 49 23.03 -0.30 -11.42
N ILE A 50 21.89 -0.97 -11.64
CA ILE A 50 21.36 -1.97 -10.73
C ILE A 50 22.31 -3.16 -10.79
N ARG A 51 23.03 -3.46 -9.70
CA ARG A 51 23.85 -4.67 -9.58
C ARG A 51 22.95 -5.89 -9.37
N THR A 52 22.38 -6.38 -10.46
CA THR A 52 21.85 -7.74 -10.57
C THR A 52 22.97 -8.65 -11.08
N MET A 53 23.47 -9.54 -10.23
CA MET A 53 24.43 -10.58 -10.63
C MET A 53 23.70 -11.66 -11.43
N SER A 54 23.82 -11.64 -12.76
CA SER A 54 23.36 -12.70 -13.65
C SER A 54 24.49 -13.69 -13.96
N ARG A 55 24.21 -14.98 -13.78
CA ARG A 55 25.02 -16.13 -14.20
C ARG A 55 25.22 -16.15 -15.74
N GLY A 56 26.44 -16.45 -16.18
CA GLY A 56 26.75 -16.81 -17.57
C GLY A 56 28.24 -17.15 -17.76
N SER A 57 28.54 -18.42 -18.05
CA SER A 57 29.80 -18.96 -18.58
C SER A 57 30.15 -18.32 -19.94
N SER A 58 31.41 -18.15 -20.40
CA SER A 58 32.42 -19.19 -20.60
C SER A 58 33.86 -18.64 -20.86
N SER A 59 34.83 -19.40 -20.34
CA SER A 59 36.21 -19.69 -20.80
C SER A 59 37.16 -18.58 -21.31
N ARG A 60 38.23 -18.33 -20.54
CA ARG A 60 39.63 -18.66 -20.91
C ARG A 60 40.60 -18.47 -19.73
N GLY A 61 41.21 -19.59 -19.31
CA GLY A 61 42.55 -19.70 -18.73
C GLY A 61 42.96 -18.77 -17.59
N GLY A 62 42.68 -19.18 -16.35
CA GLY A 62 43.33 -18.69 -15.15
C GLY A 62 42.85 -19.47 -13.93
N LEU A 63 43.73 -20.25 -13.30
CA LEU A 63 43.48 -20.95 -12.04
C LEU A 63 43.27 -19.91 -10.92
N LYS A 64 42.08 -19.33 -10.84
CA LYS A 64 41.58 -18.69 -9.62
C LYS A 64 41.00 -19.81 -8.77
N GLY A 65 41.63 -20.09 -7.62
CA GLY A 65 41.04 -20.95 -6.61
C GLY A 65 39.62 -20.46 -6.32
N PHE A 66 38.63 -21.32 -6.57
CA PHE A 66 37.28 -21.09 -6.11
C PHE A 66 37.34 -21.18 -4.58
N ILE A 67 37.18 -20.05 -3.89
CA ILE A 67 36.85 -20.08 -2.46
C ILE A 67 35.41 -20.57 -2.42
N GLU A 68 35.22 -21.86 -2.15
CA GLU A 68 33.89 -22.40 -1.88
C GLU A 68 33.41 -21.82 -0.55
N ASN A 69 32.24 -21.17 -0.55
CA ASN A 69 31.64 -20.70 0.70
C ASN A 69 31.32 -21.89 1.61
N PRO A 70 31.66 -21.83 2.91
CA PRO A 70 31.55 -22.97 3.82
C PRO A 70 30.10 -23.41 4.06
N ALA A 71 29.13 -22.52 3.82
CA ALA A 71 27.71 -22.81 3.81
C ALA A 71 26.92 -21.88 2.88
N ASP A 72 25.68 -22.27 2.58
CA ASP A 72 24.69 -21.45 1.87
C ASP A 72 23.44 -21.25 2.74
N ILE A 73 22.78 -20.10 2.60
CA ILE A 73 21.55 -19.76 3.31
C ILE A 73 20.40 -19.69 2.29
N THR A 74 19.28 -20.33 2.58
CA THR A 74 18.05 -20.26 1.78
C THR A 74 16.83 -20.14 2.69
N VAL A 75 15.71 -19.63 2.16
CA VAL A 75 14.46 -19.50 2.91
C VAL A 75 13.31 -20.12 2.14
N ALA A 76 12.42 -20.82 2.85
CA ALA A 76 11.13 -21.25 2.34
C ALA A 76 10.04 -20.48 3.09
N ILE A 77 9.28 -19.63 2.38
CA ILE A 77 8.12 -18.94 2.96
C ILE A 77 6.93 -19.89 2.91
N GLU A 78 6.28 -20.07 4.04
CA GLU A 78 5.13 -20.97 4.20
C GLU A 78 3.81 -20.20 4.37
N SER A 79 3.89 -18.92 4.75
CA SER A 79 2.72 -18.06 4.85
C SER A 79 2.10 -17.76 3.47
N PRO A 80 0.78 -17.47 3.43
CA PRO A 80 0.13 -16.86 2.27
C PRO A 80 0.79 -15.53 1.84
N PRO A 81 0.40 -14.97 0.67
CA PRO A 81 0.78 -13.60 0.31
C PRO A 81 0.46 -12.61 1.43
N LEU A 82 1.40 -11.71 1.72
CA LEU A 82 1.26 -10.77 2.81
C LEU A 82 0.33 -9.62 2.40
N VAL A 83 -0.95 -9.74 2.77
CA VAL A 83 -1.97 -8.74 2.46
C VAL A 83 -2.56 -8.21 3.77
N CYS A 84 -2.43 -6.90 4.00
CA CYS A 84 -3.17 -6.21 5.04
C CYS A 84 -4.57 -5.87 4.51
N TYR A 85 -5.60 -6.51 5.06
CA TYR A 85 -7.00 -6.24 4.67
C TYR A 85 -7.53 -5.00 5.37
N GLY A 86 -8.23 -4.14 4.63
CA GLY A 86 -8.84 -2.91 5.14
C GLY A 86 -7.86 -1.72 5.26
N PRO A 87 -8.38 -0.57 5.75
CA PRO A 87 -7.57 0.62 5.97
C PRO A 87 -6.55 0.39 7.10
N PRO A 88 -5.44 1.17 7.16
CA PRO A 88 -4.34 0.95 8.12
C PRO A 88 -4.76 0.90 9.60
N LYS A 89 -5.85 1.56 9.98
CA LYS A 89 -6.35 1.62 11.36
C LYS A 89 -7.18 0.40 11.77
N GLU A 90 -7.77 -0.29 10.81
CA GLU A 90 -8.69 -1.41 11.04
C GLU A 90 -8.03 -2.76 10.75
N SER A 91 -6.92 -2.76 9.98
CA SER A 91 -6.22 -3.97 9.59
C SER A 91 -5.52 -4.66 10.76
N THR A 92 -5.70 -5.96 10.88
CA THR A 92 -5.03 -6.81 11.89
C THR A 92 -3.59 -7.15 11.51
N GLY A 93 -3.23 -7.04 10.22
CA GLY A 93 -1.88 -7.29 9.72
C GLY A 93 -1.80 -8.45 8.74
N ALA A 94 -0.59 -8.95 8.54
CA ALA A 94 -0.30 -10.10 7.70
C ALA A 94 0.74 -11.00 8.37
N LEU A 95 0.46 -12.29 8.50
CA LEU A 95 1.41 -13.24 9.09
C LEU A 95 2.48 -13.62 8.07
N LEU A 96 3.74 -13.36 8.42
CA LEU A 96 4.90 -13.89 7.72
C LEU A 96 5.42 -15.11 8.49
N SER A 97 5.48 -16.26 7.84
CA SER A 97 6.05 -17.48 8.43
C SER A 97 6.86 -18.26 7.40
N GLY A 98 7.84 -19.01 7.88
CA GLY A 98 8.66 -19.86 7.03
C GLY A 98 9.79 -20.54 7.76
N ILE A 99 10.63 -21.19 6.97
CA ILE A 99 11.78 -21.96 7.44
C ILE A 99 13.04 -21.39 6.80
N MET A 100 13.96 -20.91 7.64
CA MET A 100 15.31 -20.56 7.24
C MET A 100 16.17 -21.83 7.22
N LYS A 101 16.97 -22.01 6.17
CA LYS A 101 17.78 -23.20 5.94
C LYS A 101 19.24 -22.81 5.77
N LEU A 102 20.10 -23.34 6.65
CA LEU A 102 21.54 -23.21 6.58
C LEU A 102 22.14 -24.54 6.09
N GLN A 103 22.68 -24.53 4.87
CA GLN A 103 23.27 -25.71 4.23
C GLN A 103 24.79 -25.70 4.42
N VAL A 104 25.28 -26.56 5.31
CA VAL A 104 26.71 -26.72 5.59
C VAL A 104 27.32 -27.68 4.58
N LYS A 105 28.38 -27.25 3.87
CA LYS A 105 29.04 -28.03 2.81
C LYS A 105 30.22 -28.85 3.33
N GLU A 106 30.95 -28.30 4.29
CA GLU A 106 32.07 -28.95 4.97
C GLU A 106 31.57 -30.07 5.90
N THR A 107 32.45 -30.98 6.31
CA THR A 107 32.10 -32.10 7.22
C THR A 107 31.53 -31.60 8.54
N GLU A 108 32.16 -30.59 9.12
CA GLU A 108 31.74 -29.88 10.32
C GLU A 108 32.17 -28.41 10.19
N GLN A 109 31.29 -27.49 10.56
CA GLN A 109 31.58 -26.06 10.57
C GLN A 109 31.01 -25.44 11.85
N THR A 110 31.84 -24.68 12.55
CA THR A 110 31.42 -23.93 13.74
C THR A 110 30.92 -22.56 13.35
N PHE A 111 29.69 -22.25 13.75
CA PHE A 111 29.06 -20.94 13.62
C PHE A 111 29.06 -20.24 14.96
N GLU A 112 29.48 -18.98 14.96
CA GLU A 112 29.44 -18.12 16.15
C GLU A 112 28.04 -17.55 16.35
N ALA A 113 27.43 -17.04 15.27
CA ALA A 113 26.09 -16.48 15.29
C ALA A 113 25.37 -16.72 13.97
N PHE A 114 24.04 -16.80 14.05
CA PHE A 114 23.17 -16.77 12.89
C PHE A 114 21.98 -15.88 13.19
N THR A 115 21.90 -14.75 12.51
CA THR A 115 20.88 -13.74 12.75
C THR A 115 20.08 -13.47 11.50
N MET A 116 18.79 -13.18 11.68
CA MET A 116 17.90 -12.75 10.62
C MET A 116 17.19 -11.49 11.05
N ARG A 117 16.97 -10.56 10.13
CA ARG A 117 16.30 -9.29 10.35
C ARG A 117 15.24 -9.06 9.29
N LEU A 118 14.10 -8.52 9.69
CA LEU A 118 13.11 -7.97 8.79
C LEU A 118 13.29 -6.45 8.76
N LEU A 119 13.62 -5.92 7.59
CA LEU A 119 13.91 -4.51 7.37
C LEU A 119 12.81 -3.89 6.51
N ALA A 120 12.49 -2.62 6.79
CA ALA A 120 11.69 -1.76 5.95
C ALA A 120 12.56 -0.63 5.40
N ASP A 121 12.72 -0.62 4.09
CA ASP A 121 13.55 0.31 3.33
C ASP A 121 12.67 1.34 2.63
N VAL A 122 12.87 2.60 2.99
CA VAL A 122 12.20 3.75 2.39
C VAL A 122 13.22 4.55 1.60
N LEU A 123 12.99 4.67 0.29
CA LEU A 123 13.82 5.46 -0.61
C LEU A 123 13.04 6.68 -1.09
N THR A 124 13.63 7.87 -0.96
CA THR A 124 13.17 9.09 -1.62
C THR A 124 13.99 9.37 -2.87
N LYS A 125 13.32 9.67 -3.98
CA LYS A 125 13.94 10.00 -5.27
C LYS A 125 14.35 11.48 -5.34
N LYS A 126 13.92 12.30 -4.39
CA LYS A 126 14.26 13.73 -4.27
C LYS A 126 14.83 14.04 -2.87
N PRO A 127 16.06 13.61 -2.56
CA PRO A 127 16.68 13.89 -1.25
C PRO A 127 17.00 15.38 -1.05
N VAL A 128 17.12 15.82 0.20
CA VAL A 128 17.48 17.21 0.56
C VAL A 128 18.86 17.62 0.03
N GLY A 129 19.83 16.69 0.11
CA GLY A 129 21.14 16.85 -0.49
C GLY A 129 21.24 16.00 -1.75
N ALA A 130 21.55 16.61 -2.89
CA ALA A 130 21.84 15.86 -4.11
C ALA A 130 22.98 14.86 -3.85
N HIS A 131 22.75 13.59 -4.18
CA HIS A 131 23.70 12.47 -3.98
C HIS A 131 24.06 12.11 -2.52
N CYS A 132 23.25 12.53 -1.53
CA CYS A 132 23.45 12.11 -0.13
C CYS A 132 22.71 10.80 0.18
N SER A 133 23.42 9.73 0.52
CA SER A 133 22.83 8.43 0.89
C SER A 133 21.86 8.54 2.06
N ASP A 134 22.25 9.29 3.09
CA ASP A 134 21.50 9.40 4.36
C ASP A 134 20.20 10.18 4.20
N CYS A 135 20.13 11.07 3.20
CA CYS A 135 18.89 11.74 2.81
C CYS A 135 18.07 10.93 1.81
N THR A 136 18.66 9.94 1.14
CA THR A 136 18.03 9.15 0.06
C THR A 136 17.34 7.92 0.60
N THR A 137 17.98 7.19 1.50
CA THR A 137 17.49 5.91 2.02
C THR A 137 17.39 5.93 3.53
N SER A 138 16.23 5.54 4.05
CA SER A 138 15.99 5.28 5.47
C SER A 138 15.66 3.81 5.63
N VAL A 139 16.41 3.12 6.48
CA VAL A 139 16.24 1.70 6.80
C VAL A 139 15.77 1.60 8.24
N SER A 140 14.69 0.86 8.47
CA SER A 140 14.17 0.58 9.81
C SER A 140 14.10 -0.92 10.05
N GLU A 141 14.54 -1.36 11.22
CA GLU A 141 14.45 -2.76 11.64
C GLU A 141 13.09 -3.00 12.28
N LEU A 142 12.27 -3.86 11.66
CA LEU A 142 10.96 -4.23 12.18
C LEU A 142 11.09 -5.34 13.23
N HIS A 143 11.96 -6.30 12.97
CA HIS A 143 12.18 -7.43 13.86
C HIS A 143 13.54 -8.11 13.62
N LYS A 144 14.06 -8.76 14.66
CA LYS A 144 15.33 -9.51 14.63
C LYS A 144 15.18 -10.86 15.32
N TRP A 145 15.52 -11.91 14.61
CA TRP A 145 15.65 -13.27 15.13
C TRP A 145 17.13 -13.61 15.33
N GLN A 146 17.44 -14.20 16.47
CA GLN A 146 18.72 -14.84 16.74
C GLN A 146 18.52 -16.35 16.63
N LEU A 147 18.89 -16.91 15.48
CA LEU A 147 18.70 -18.33 15.15
C LEU A 147 19.79 -19.20 15.80
N ILE A 148 21.00 -18.64 15.92
CA ILE A 148 22.11 -19.18 16.71
C ILE A 148 22.66 -18.02 17.54
N SER A 149 22.58 -18.14 18.86
CA SER A 149 23.05 -17.13 19.83
C SER A 149 24.38 -17.49 20.48
N GLU A 150 24.75 -18.77 20.48
CA GLU A 150 25.98 -19.29 21.06
C GLU A 150 26.74 -20.11 20.02
N PRO A 151 28.08 -20.24 20.11
CA PRO A 151 28.85 -21.00 19.16
C PRO A 151 28.39 -22.47 19.07
N VAL A 152 27.99 -22.91 17.87
CA VAL A 152 27.50 -24.28 17.63
C VAL A 152 28.27 -24.92 16.48
N VAL A 153 28.66 -26.18 16.68
CA VAL A 153 29.24 -27.03 15.63
C VAL A 153 28.12 -27.71 14.86
N LEU A 154 28.02 -27.42 13.57
CA LEU A 154 27.03 -28.00 12.67
C LEU A 154 27.69 -28.99 11.72
N LYS A 155 27.13 -30.20 11.62
CA LYS A 155 27.56 -31.23 10.66
C LYS A 155 27.13 -30.88 9.24
N LYS A 156 27.79 -31.46 8.25
CA LYS A 156 27.37 -31.42 6.84
C LYS A 156 25.88 -31.77 6.71
N GLY A 157 25.12 -30.91 6.05
CA GLY A 157 23.68 -31.10 5.88
C GLY A 157 22.91 -29.79 5.90
N THR A 158 21.58 -29.91 5.91
CA THR A 158 20.67 -28.76 5.98
C THR A 158 20.12 -28.63 7.40
N HIS A 159 20.38 -27.49 8.02
CA HIS A 159 19.86 -27.14 9.34
C HIS A 159 18.74 -26.14 9.19
N THR A 160 17.62 -26.37 9.85
CA THR A 160 16.37 -25.61 9.65
C THR A 160 15.99 -24.84 10.89
N TYR A 161 15.59 -23.59 10.71
CA TYR A 161 15.18 -22.67 11.77
C TYR A 161 13.84 -22.05 11.40
N PRO A 162 12.73 -22.47 12.01
CA PRO A 162 11.43 -21.88 11.74
C PRO A 162 11.35 -20.46 12.30
N PHE A 163 10.59 -19.61 11.63
CA PHE A 163 10.31 -18.25 12.10
C PHE A 163 8.90 -17.83 11.76
N SER A 164 8.37 -16.91 12.56
CA SER A 164 7.10 -16.26 12.31
C SER A 164 7.12 -14.83 12.84
N TYR A 165 6.38 -13.94 12.19
CA TYR A 165 6.17 -12.56 12.61
C TYR A 165 4.88 -12.03 12.00
N LEU A 166 4.01 -11.48 12.85
CA LEU A 166 2.81 -10.78 12.42
C LEU A 166 3.20 -9.35 12.06
N LEU A 167 3.20 -9.01 10.76
CA LEU A 167 3.41 -7.64 10.31
C LEU A 167 2.22 -6.79 10.77
N PRO A 168 2.44 -5.69 11.51
CA PRO A 168 1.35 -4.83 11.98
C PRO A 168 0.51 -4.25 10.85
N GLY A 169 -0.80 -4.23 11.01
CA GLY A 169 -1.73 -3.74 9.98
C GLY A 169 -1.62 -2.25 9.63
N HIS A 170 -0.98 -1.44 10.47
CA HIS A 170 -0.72 -0.02 10.18
C HIS A 170 0.49 0.20 9.25
N LEU A 171 1.28 -0.84 8.96
CA LEU A 171 2.42 -0.71 8.06
C LEU A 171 1.95 -0.34 6.64
N PRO A 172 2.64 0.59 5.96
CA PRO A 172 2.30 0.96 4.60
C PRO A 172 2.50 -0.23 3.64
N ALA A 173 1.69 -0.32 2.58
CA ALA A 173 1.96 -1.30 1.54
C ALA A 173 3.28 -0.97 0.81
N SER A 174 3.92 -2.00 0.28
CA SER A 174 5.02 -1.86 -0.66
C SER A 174 4.57 -1.01 -1.84
N ASN A 175 5.37 0.00 -2.18
CA ASN A 175 4.97 1.03 -3.14
C ASN A 175 6.19 1.46 -3.96
N ASN A 176 5.97 1.78 -5.23
CA ASN A 176 6.95 2.45 -6.08
C ASN A 176 6.21 3.47 -6.94
N ASN A 177 6.41 4.75 -6.63
CA ASN A 177 5.75 5.87 -7.28
C ASN A 177 6.78 6.86 -7.86
N ALA A 178 6.34 8.01 -8.38
CA ALA A 178 7.23 8.99 -9.01
C ALA A 178 8.31 9.56 -8.07
N LEU A 179 8.04 9.63 -6.76
CA LEU A 179 8.87 10.33 -5.79
C LEU A 179 9.56 9.43 -4.76
N SER A 180 9.10 8.20 -4.57
CA SER A 180 9.56 7.32 -3.49
C SER A 180 9.34 5.85 -3.77
N ARG A 181 9.94 5.00 -2.92
CA ARG A 181 9.76 3.56 -2.90
C ARG A 181 9.77 3.05 -1.46
N ILE A 182 8.84 2.16 -1.13
CA ILE A 182 8.75 1.45 0.15
C ILE A 182 8.91 -0.03 -0.16
N THR A 183 9.89 -0.69 0.45
CA THR A 183 10.16 -2.12 0.29
C THR A 183 10.48 -2.78 1.62
N TYR A 184 10.17 -4.08 1.72
CA TYR A 184 10.52 -4.90 2.87
C TYR A 184 11.51 -5.97 2.44
N CYS A 185 12.46 -6.31 3.30
CA CYS A 185 13.49 -7.31 3.01
C CYS A 185 13.79 -8.17 4.25
N LEU A 186 13.87 -9.48 4.05
CA LEU A 186 14.51 -10.40 5.00
C LEU A 186 16.01 -10.41 4.71
N TYR A 187 16.81 -10.09 5.73
CA TYR A 187 18.26 -10.06 5.66
C TYR A 187 18.84 -10.99 6.72
N ALA A 188 19.57 -12.03 6.31
CA ALA A 188 20.19 -13.00 7.21
C ALA A 188 21.71 -12.96 7.10
N THR A 189 22.40 -13.09 8.23
CA THR A 189 23.85 -13.19 8.31
C THR A 189 24.23 -14.34 9.24
N ALA A 190 24.99 -15.31 8.72
CA ALA A 190 25.67 -16.32 9.53
C ALA A 190 27.15 -15.99 9.61
N THR A 191 27.73 -16.00 10.81
CA THR A 191 29.14 -15.77 11.06
C THR A 191 29.80 -17.08 11.50
N THR A 192 30.89 -17.46 10.84
CA THR A 192 31.69 -18.61 11.27
C THR A 192 32.68 -18.19 12.36
N MET A 193 33.17 -19.14 13.16
CA MET A 193 34.25 -18.87 14.12
C MET A 193 35.56 -18.41 13.46
N LYS A 194 35.71 -18.63 12.15
CA LYS A 194 36.86 -18.15 11.36
C LYS A 194 36.71 -16.66 10.99
N GLY A 195 35.54 -16.06 11.25
CA GLY A 195 35.19 -14.69 10.90
C GLY A 195 34.52 -14.53 9.53
N ASP A 196 34.19 -15.63 8.84
CA ASP A 196 33.53 -15.55 7.53
C ASP A 196 32.06 -15.18 7.69
N GLU A 197 31.61 -14.16 6.96
CA GLU A 197 30.19 -13.75 6.93
C GLU A 197 29.48 -14.28 5.69
N ILE A 198 28.44 -15.09 5.90
CA ILE A 198 27.55 -15.56 4.85
C ILE A 198 26.27 -14.74 4.92
N LYS A 199 25.95 -14.03 3.83
CA LYS A 199 24.82 -13.09 3.75
C LYS A 199 23.74 -13.62 2.83
N PHE A 200 22.50 -13.36 3.19
CA PHE A 200 21.31 -13.69 2.42
C PHE A 200 20.32 -12.53 2.46
N GLU A 201 19.71 -12.24 1.31
CA GLU A 201 18.69 -11.20 1.19
C GLU A 201 17.52 -11.72 0.36
N LYS A 202 16.30 -11.48 0.85
CA LYS A 202 15.05 -11.82 0.18
C LYS A 202 14.06 -10.66 0.28
N PRO A 203 13.69 -10.03 -0.85
CA PRO A 203 12.62 -9.05 -0.87
C PRO A 203 11.27 -9.66 -0.50
N ILE A 204 10.50 -8.90 0.26
CA ILE A 204 9.16 -9.21 0.73
C ILE A 204 8.20 -8.12 0.22
N THR A 205 7.09 -8.53 -0.36
CA THR A 205 6.03 -7.62 -0.82
C THR A 205 4.90 -7.64 0.19
N LEU A 206 4.66 -6.49 0.82
CA LEU A 206 3.49 -6.26 1.66
C LEU A 206 2.42 -5.54 0.84
N GLN A 207 1.23 -6.09 0.70
CA GLN A 207 0.13 -5.51 -0.05
C GLN A 207 -0.95 -5.01 0.88
N ARG A 208 -1.84 -4.16 0.35
CA ARG A 208 -3.04 -3.71 1.05
C ARG A 208 -4.24 -3.78 0.14
N ALA A 209 -5.27 -4.47 0.60
CA ALA A 209 -6.53 -4.62 -0.09
C ALA A 209 -7.67 -4.06 0.77
N VAL A 210 -8.28 -2.97 0.33
CA VAL A 210 -9.53 -2.47 0.89
C VAL A 210 -10.68 -3.27 0.27
N LEU A 211 -11.46 -3.94 1.10
CA LEU A 211 -12.58 -4.75 0.64
C LEU A 211 -13.63 -3.86 -0.06
N PRO A 212 -14.21 -4.30 -1.20
CA PRO A 212 -15.25 -3.55 -1.87
C PRO A 212 -16.47 -3.35 -0.96
N GLY A 213 -16.89 -2.09 -0.82
CA GLY A 213 -18.14 -1.71 -0.17
C GLY A 213 -19.31 -1.53 -1.16
N PRO A 214 -20.39 -0.84 -0.76
CA PRO A 214 -21.43 -0.42 -1.69
C PRO A 214 -20.92 0.68 -2.63
N ASP A 215 -21.57 0.82 -3.78
CA ASP A 215 -21.30 1.91 -4.73
C ASP A 215 -21.50 3.27 -4.07
N ARG A 216 -20.67 4.23 -4.50
CA ARG A 216 -20.74 5.61 -4.04
C ARG A 216 -21.64 6.39 -4.96
N HIS A 217 -22.54 7.16 -4.37
CA HIS A 217 -23.41 8.10 -5.08
C HIS A 217 -23.01 9.54 -4.75
N SER A 218 -22.89 10.38 -5.76
CA SER A 218 -22.56 11.79 -5.59
C SER A 218 -23.41 12.67 -6.49
N THR A 219 -23.97 13.73 -5.91
CA THR A 219 -24.73 14.75 -6.65
C THR A 219 -23.95 16.06 -6.73
N ARG A 220 -23.85 16.65 -7.91
CA ARG A 220 -23.17 17.92 -8.17
C ARG A 220 -24.12 18.87 -8.90
N VAL A 221 -24.38 20.03 -8.32
CA VAL A 221 -25.17 21.10 -8.97
C VAL A 221 -24.20 22.07 -9.68
N PHE A 222 -24.60 22.60 -10.84
CA PHE A 222 -23.77 23.49 -11.66
C PHE A 222 -24.38 24.89 -11.84
N PRO A 223 -24.29 25.79 -10.83
CA PRO A 223 -24.68 27.19 -11.01
C PRO A 223 -23.84 27.88 -12.10
N PRO A 224 -24.42 28.81 -12.89
CA PRO A 224 -25.78 29.37 -12.80
C PRO A 224 -26.84 28.57 -13.58
N THR A 225 -26.54 27.35 -14.02
CA THR A 225 -27.51 26.50 -14.73
C THR A 225 -28.35 25.69 -13.76
N ASP A 226 -29.52 25.22 -14.21
CA ASP A 226 -30.36 24.27 -13.47
C ASP A 226 -29.82 22.82 -13.55
N LEU A 227 -28.66 22.61 -14.19
CA LEU A 227 -28.07 21.29 -14.36
C LEU A 227 -27.56 20.72 -13.04
N SER A 228 -27.91 19.46 -12.80
CA SER A 228 -27.33 18.64 -11.74
C SER A 228 -26.85 17.31 -12.31
N ALA A 229 -25.70 16.82 -11.84
CA ALA A 229 -25.18 15.51 -12.20
C ALA A 229 -25.24 14.58 -10.99
N ASN A 230 -25.86 13.42 -11.18
CA ASN A 230 -25.88 12.29 -10.26
C ASN A 230 -24.91 11.24 -10.79
N VAL A 231 -23.88 10.91 -10.02
CA VAL A 231 -22.82 9.98 -10.40
C VAL A 231 -22.81 8.79 -9.47
N THR A 232 -22.81 7.60 -10.05
CA THR A 232 -22.57 6.32 -9.36
C THR A 232 -21.22 5.79 -9.81
N LEU A 233 -20.36 5.48 -8.85
CA LEU A 233 -19.01 4.97 -9.05
C LEU A 233 -18.69 3.89 -8.01
N PRO A 234 -17.80 2.92 -8.33
CA PRO A 234 -17.40 1.91 -7.36
C PRO A 234 -16.69 2.55 -6.14
N PRO A 235 -16.70 1.86 -4.99
CA PRO A 235 -16.01 2.34 -3.80
C PRO A 235 -14.49 2.32 -3.95
N VAL A 236 -13.97 1.34 -4.70
CA VAL A 236 -12.53 1.10 -4.91
C VAL A 236 -12.26 0.78 -6.38
N ALA A 237 -11.03 1.05 -6.82
CA ALA A 237 -10.50 0.67 -8.12
C ALA A 237 -9.14 -0.03 -7.96
N HIS A 238 -8.72 -0.73 -9.02
CA HIS A 238 -7.48 -1.50 -9.02
C HIS A 238 -6.53 -1.03 -10.13
N PRO A 239 -5.21 -1.00 -9.87
CA PRO A 239 -4.23 -0.77 -10.93
C PRO A 239 -4.44 -1.75 -12.10
N GLY A 240 -4.38 -1.24 -13.32
CA GLY A 240 -4.60 -2.03 -14.54
C GLY A 240 -6.05 -2.51 -14.76
N GLY A 241 -6.98 -2.19 -13.86
CA GLY A 241 -8.39 -2.56 -13.95
C GLY A 241 -9.26 -1.49 -14.62
N ASP A 242 -10.42 -1.93 -15.10
CA ASP A 242 -11.54 -1.09 -15.52
C ASP A 242 -12.69 -1.16 -14.51
N PHE A 243 -13.53 -0.14 -14.53
CA PHE A 243 -14.69 -0.05 -13.66
C PHE A 243 -15.80 0.82 -14.28
N PRO A 244 -17.07 0.49 -14.03
CA PRO A 244 -18.19 1.22 -14.60
C PRO A 244 -18.39 2.57 -13.91
N LEU A 245 -18.82 3.56 -14.69
CA LEU A 245 -19.30 4.85 -14.22
C LEU A 245 -20.66 5.12 -14.86
N HIS A 246 -21.63 5.44 -14.01
CA HIS A 246 -22.95 5.87 -14.45
C HIS A 246 -23.17 7.32 -14.05
N ILE A 247 -23.52 8.16 -15.02
CA ILE A 247 -23.76 9.59 -14.83
C ILE A 247 -25.12 9.94 -15.41
N ARG A 248 -25.97 10.55 -14.58
CA ARG A 248 -27.25 11.12 -14.98
C ARG A 248 -27.23 12.64 -14.79
N LEU A 249 -27.47 13.38 -15.86
CA LEU A 249 -27.69 14.81 -15.85
C LEU A 249 -29.19 15.09 -15.80
N ASP A 250 -29.63 15.89 -14.85
CA ASP A 250 -31.01 16.38 -14.70
C ASP A 250 -31.04 17.92 -14.85
N GLY A 251 -32.22 18.51 -15.04
CA GLY A 251 -32.37 19.96 -15.27
C GLY A 251 -31.93 20.38 -16.68
N VAL A 252 -32.11 19.47 -17.63
CA VAL A 252 -31.64 19.60 -19.02
C VAL A 252 -32.57 20.50 -19.82
N LEU A 253 -33.85 20.60 -19.44
CA LEU A 253 -34.83 21.49 -20.05
C LEU A 253 -34.98 22.77 -19.24
N SER A 254 -35.11 23.90 -19.95
CA SER A 254 -35.58 25.14 -19.34
C SER A 254 -37.03 25.01 -18.88
N LYS A 255 -37.43 25.75 -17.84
CA LYS A 255 -38.80 25.77 -17.31
C LYS A 255 -39.85 26.13 -18.38
N ALA A 256 -39.51 27.04 -19.29
CA ALA A 256 -40.37 27.45 -20.40
C ALA A 256 -40.31 26.46 -21.60
N ARG A 257 -39.44 25.44 -21.54
CA ARG A 257 -39.15 24.46 -22.60
C ARG A 257 -38.78 25.07 -23.96
N THR A 258 -38.27 26.29 -23.94
CA THR A 258 -37.80 27.04 -25.12
C THR A 258 -36.31 26.82 -25.38
N SER A 259 -35.56 26.30 -24.41
CA SER A 259 -34.20 25.81 -24.60
C SER A 259 -33.94 24.51 -23.85
N ARG A 260 -32.97 23.75 -24.35
CA ARG A 260 -32.48 22.50 -23.77
C ARG A 260 -30.96 22.43 -23.80
N TRP A 261 -30.36 21.76 -22.84
CA TRP A 261 -28.97 21.38 -22.85
C TRP A 261 -28.77 20.07 -23.63
N ARG A 262 -27.74 20.02 -24.44
CA ARG A 262 -27.32 18.81 -25.14
C ARG A 262 -25.87 18.50 -24.81
N LEU A 263 -25.62 17.28 -24.34
CA LEU A 263 -24.26 16.78 -24.17
C LEU A 263 -23.59 16.64 -25.53
N LYS A 264 -22.37 17.18 -25.66
CA LYS A 264 -21.56 17.14 -26.88
C LYS A 264 -20.34 16.25 -26.74
N ARG A 265 -19.74 16.22 -25.55
CA ARG A 265 -18.52 15.49 -25.25
C ARG A 265 -18.42 15.24 -23.76
N LEU A 266 -17.97 14.05 -23.38
CA LEU A 266 -17.51 13.74 -22.04
C LEU A 266 -16.05 13.31 -22.12
N SER A 267 -15.20 13.83 -21.25
CA SER A 267 -13.82 13.37 -21.07
C SER A 267 -13.56 13.09 -19.60
N TRP A 268 -12.76 12.08 -19.34
CA TRP A 268 -12.39 11.68 -17.99
C TRP A 268 -10.88 11.45 -17.91
N ARG A 269 -10.31 11.67 -16.72
CA ARG A 269 -8.93 11.33 -16.40
C ARG A 269 -8.78 10.97 -14.94
N ILE A 270 -7.81 10.13 -14.64
CA ILE A 270 -7.44 9.71 -13.28
C ILE A 270 -6.05 10.27 -13.02
N ASP A 271 -5.96 11.19 -12.07
CA ASP A 271 -4.71 11.82 -11.64
C ASP A 271 -4.20 11.10 -10.38
N GLU A 272 -3.01 10.50 -10.45
CA GLU A 272 -2.23 10.02 -9.31
C GLU A 272 -1.43 11.19 -8.75
N THR A 273 -1.59 11.47 -7.47
CA THR A 273 -0.84 12.50 -6.72
C THR A 273 0.08 11.82 -5.72
N SER A 274 1.39 11.95 -5.91
CA SER A 274 2.42 11.46 -4.99
C SER A 274 2.98 12.62 -4.19
N ARG A 275 2.92 12.55 -2.86
CA ARG A 275 3.56 13.51 -1.96
C ARG A 275 4.56 12.83 -1.06
N VAL A 276 5.74 13.41 -0.93
CA VAL A 276 6.83 12.86 -0.14
C VAL A 276 7.49 13.97 0.66
N VAL A 277 7.67 13.75 1.95
CA VAL A 277 8.51 14.59 2.81
C VAL A 277 9.89 13.96 2.89
N SER A 278 10.87 14.54 2.21
CA SER A 278 12.25 14.07 2.24
C SER A 278 12.92 14.51 3.55
N PRO A 279 13.36 13.59 4.41
CA PRO A 279 13.96 13.93 5.70
C PRO A 279 15.36 14.53 5.51
N ALA A 280 15.71 15.50 6.35
CA ALA A 280 17.07 16.03 6.40
C ALA A 280 17.96 15.15 7.29
N CYS A 281 19.12 14.75 6.79
CA CYS A 281 20.15 14.17 7.65
C CYS A 281 20.82 15.26 8.53
N LYS A 282 21.60 14.85 9.54
CA LYS A 282 22.31 15.78 10.45
C LYS A 282 23.18 16.81 9.73
N GLN A 283 23.74 16.46 8.57
CA GLN A 283 24.57 17.36 7.76
C GLN A 283 23.74 18.38 6.96
N HIS A 284 22.45 18.10 6.73
CA HIS A 284 21.56 18.88 5.89
C HIS A 284 20.40 19.54 6.66
N SER A 285 20.22 19.25 7.95
CA SER A 285 19.17 19.84 8.79
C SER A 285 19.31 21.36 8.91
N GLY A 286 20.55 21.88 8.88
CA GLY A 286 20.84 23.31 8.84
C GLY A 286 20.23 24.04 7.64
N LYS A 287 20.11 23.39 6.47
CA LYS A 287 19.49 23.99 5.27
C LYS A 287 17.98 24.19 5.42
N LEU A 288 17.35 23.42 6.30
CA LEU A 288 15.90 23.40 6.50
C LEU A 288 15.50 24.05 7.83
N GLY A 289 16.44 24.65 8.56
CA GLY A 289 16.16 25.39 9.78
C GLY A 289 15.96 24.51 11.02
N GLY A 290 16.67 23.39 11.10
CA GLY A 290 16.77 22.56 12.32
C GLY A 290 16.44 21.08 12.12
N ASP A 291 16.69 20.30 13.16
CA ASP A 291 16.44 18.86 13.17
C ASP A 291 14.95 18.52 13.07
N GLY A 292 14.64 17.42 12.38
CA GLY A 292 13.27 16.92 12.20
C GLY A 292 12.46 17.60 11.09
N LYS A 293 13.02 18.62 10.42
CA LYS A 293 12.38 19.23 9.25
C LYS A 293 12.70 18.45 7.98
N GLY A 294 11.74 18.44 7.05
CA GLY A 294 11.87 17.80 5.74
C GLY A 294 11.40 18.69 4.61
N LEU A 295 11.78 18.34 3.39
CA LEU A 295 11.36 19.05 2.18
C LEU A 295 10.16 18.33 1.57
N LEU A 296 9.03 19.04 1.43
CA LEU A 296 7.85 18.50 0.78
C LEU A 296 8.01 18.54 -0.74
N HIS A 297 7.77 17.40 -1.38
CA HIS A 297 7.67 17.26 -2.82
C HIS A 297 6.28 16.75 -3.19
N ASP A 298 5.74 17.27 -4.30
CA ASP A 298 4.48 16.83 -4.90
C ASP A 298 4.73 16.53 -6.38
N ASP A 299 4.08 15.49 -6.90
CA ASP A 299 4.10 15.08 -8.29
C ASP A 299 2.71 14.57 -8.67
N VAL A 300 2.19 15.07 -9.78
CA VAL A 300 0.87 14.68 -10.30
C VAL A 300 1.04 14.13 -11.71
N ARG A 301 0.59 12.90 -11.91
CA ARG A 301 0.60 12.24 -13.23
C ARG A 301 -0.75 11.63 -13.57
N THR A 302 -1.10 11.62 -14.84
CA THR A 302 -2.32 10.97 -15.33
C THR A 302 -2.06 9.48 -15.55
N VAL A 303 -2.80 8.60 -14.87
CA VAL A 303 -2.68 7.13 -14.97
C VAL A 303 -3.80 6.48 -15.79
N GLY A 304 -4.84 7.24 -16.11
CA GLY A 304 -5.98 6.82 -16.92
C GLY A 304 -6.61 8.02 -17.59
N SER A 305 -7.04 7.89 -18.85
CA SER A 305 -7.85 8.92 -19.49
C SER A 305 -8.68 8.36 -20.64
N GLY A 306 -9.76 9.06 -20.97
CA GLY A 306 -10.62 8.68 -22.08
C GLY A 306 -11.62 9.78 -22.45
N GLU A 307 -12.29 9.54 -23.58
CA GLU A 307 -13.29 10.44 -24.13
C GLU A 307 -14.48 9.64 -24.67
N VAL A 308 -15.68 10.13 -24.38
CA VAL A 308 -16.96 9.60 -24.87
C VAL A 308 -17.63 10.71 -25.69
N LYS A 309 -17.82 10.46 -26.99
CA LYS A 309 -18.41 11.42 -27.95
C LYS A 309 -19.85 11.10 -28.35
N SER A 310 -20.35 9.92 -27.99
CA SER A 310 -21.71 9.44 -28.28
C SER A 310 -22.09 8.32 -27.32
N GLY A 311 -23.32 7.80 -27.42
CA GLY A 311 -23.78 6.65 -26.63
C GLY A 311 -24.63 6.99 -25.40
N TRP A 312 -24.89 8.27 -25.15
CA TRP A 312 -25.81 8.70 -24.09
C TRP A 312 -27.26 8.67 -24.54
N LYS A 313 -28.15 8.37 -23.59
CA LYS A 313 -29.61 8.44 -23.77
C LYS A 313 -30.08 9.80 -23.29
N SER A 314 -30.93 10.47 -24.06
CA SER A 314 -31.51 11.76 -23.66
C SER A 314 -33.03 11.64 -23.67
N ASP A 315 -33.64 11.86 -22.52
CA ASP A 315 -35.08 12.01 -22.39
C ASP A 315 -35.42 13.50 -22.28
N PHE A 316 -36.12 14.03 -23.27
CA PHE A 316 -36.61 15.41 -23.28
C PHE A 316 -38.12 15.48 -23.09
N ASN A 317 -38.79 14.34 -22.85
CA ASN A 317 -40.24 14.28 -22.71
C ASN A 317 -40.66 14.53 -21.25
N SER A 318 -39.85 14.08 -20.29
CA SER A 318 -40.02 14.38 -18.86
C SER A 318 -39.99 15.88 -18.56
N THR A 319 -40.51 16.25 -17.38
CA THR A 319 -40.70 17.64 -16.94
C THR A 319 -39.41 18.46 -17.04
N ASP A 320 -38.31 17.93 -16.51
CA ASP A 320 -37.01 18.63 -16.45
C ASP A 320 -35.98 18.09 -17.45
N GLY A 321 -36.30 16.99 -18.12
CA GLY A 321 -35.40 16.26 -19.01
C GLY A 321 -34.20 15.63 -18.31
N SER A 322 -33.68 14.56 -18.89
CA SER A 322 -32.48 13.88 -18.38
C SER A 322 -31.55 13.42 -19.51
N ILE A 323 -30.26 13.31 -19.19
CA ILE A 323 -29.26 12.67 -20.04
C ILE A 323 -28.51 11.63 -19.21
N GLU A 324 -28.51 10.37 -19.66
CA GLU A 324 -27.84 9.26 -18.99
C GLU A 324 -26.67 8.76 -19.83
N VAL A 325 -25.51 8.62 -19.18
CA VAL A 325 -24.26 8.15 -19.77
C VAL A 325 -23.73 7.03 -18.90
N GLU A 326 -23.34 5.92 -19.54
CA GLU A 326 -22.63 4.82 -18.89
C GLU A 326 -21.36 4.53 -19.68
N PHE A 327 -20.23 4.41 -18.99
CA PHE A 327 -18.95 4.05 -19.61
C PHE A 327 -18.01 3.40 -18.60
N ASN A 328 -17.04 2.63 -19.09
CA ASN A 328 -15.98 2.08 -18.24
C ASN A 328 -14.78 3.05 -18.21
N ALA A 329 -14.46 3.56 -17.03
CA ALA A 329 -13.14 4.16 -16.78
C ALA A 329 -12.11 3.06 -16.52
N ARG A 330 -10.83 3.38 -16.72
CA ARG A 330 -9.74 2.42 -16.54
C ARG A 330 -8.46 3.09 -16.08
N ILE A 331 -7.71 2.38 -15.25
CA ILE A 331 -6.30 2.65 -14.97
C ILE A 331 -5.50 1.79 -15.94
N HIS A 332 -4.62 2.38 -16.76
CA HIS A 332 -3.88 1.60 -17.74
C HIS A 332 -2.85 0.69 -17.05
N ALA A 333 -2.79 -0.59 -17.44
CA ALA A 333 -1.82 -1.53 -16.88
C ALA A 333 -0.36 -1.08 -17.06
N HIS A 334 -0.04 -0.43 -18.19
CA HIS A 334 1.29 0.10 -18.47
C HIS A 334 1.59 1.45 -17.80
N ALA A 335 0.64 2.03 -17.06
CA ALA A 335 0.89 3.27 -16.30
C ALA A 335 1.66 3.00 -15.00
N ASP A 336 1.76 1.73 -14.58
CA ASP A 336 2.35 1.30 -13.32
C ASP A 336 1.84 2.17 -12.16
N ALA A 337 0.51 2.33 -12.09
CA ALA A 337 -0.14 3.14 -11.07
C ALA A 337 0.13 2.53 -9.69
N ALA A 338 0.55 3.36 -8.75
CA ALA A 338 0.72 2.92 -7.38
C ALA A 338 -0.66 2.75 -6.71
N CYS A 339 -0.74 1.96 -5.64
CA CYS A 339 -1.92 1.99 -4.78
C CYS A 339 -1.86 3.18 -3.84
N ASP A 340 -3.02 3.59 -3.33
CA ASP A 340 -3.13 4.58 -2.28
C ASP A 340 -2.38 4.11 -1.04
N VAL A 341 -1.54 4.99 -0.52
CA VAL A 341 -0.73 4.75 0.67
C VAL A 341 -0.72 6.04 1.47
N ASP A 342 -0.87 5.92 2.78
CA ASP A 342 -0.58 6.98 3.74
C ASP A 342 0.40 6.40 4.75
N SER A 343 1.63 6.89 4.75
CA SER A 343 2.72 6.35 5.54
C SER A 343 3.17 7.34 6.61
N PRO A 344 3.44 6.88 7.85
CA PRO A 344 4.03 7.70 8.90
C PRO A 344 5.37 8.33 8.53
N CYS A 345 6.09 7.82 7.52
CA CYS A 345 7.33 8.40 7.02
C CYS A 345 7.15 9.60 6.07
N GLY A 346 5.92 10.14 5.97
CA GLY A 346 5.64 11.33 5.15
C GLY A 346 5.50 11.03 3.66
N ILE A 347 5.18 9.79 3.30
CA ILE A 347 4.85 9.39 1.92
C ILE A 347 3.34 9.21 1.84
N SER A 348 2.73 9.87 0.87
CA SER A 348 1.32 9.65 0.53
C SER A 348 1.11 9.54 -0.98
N VAL A 349 0.23 8.64 -1.38
CA VAL A 349 -0.25 8.47 -2.76
C VAL A 349 -1.77 8.50 -2.70
N SER A 350 -2.39 9.29 -3.59
CA SER A 350 -3.84 9.38 -3.72
C SER A 350 -4.26 9.54 -5.17
N HIS A 351 -5.47 9.09 -5.50
CA HIS A 351 -6.01 9.20 -6.85
C HIS A 351 -7.29 10.02 -6.90
N ASN A 352 -7.41 10.80 -7.98
CA ASN A 352 -8.59 11.61 -8.23
C ASN A 352 -9.12 11.36 -9.64
N LEU A 353 -10.38 10.92 -9.74
CA LEU A 353 -11.12 10.85 -10.99
C LEU A 353 -11.69 12.24 -11.29
N VAL A 354 -11.26 12.84 -12.40
CA VAL A 354 -11.80 14.09 -12.92
C VAL A 354 -12.66 13.79 -14.14
N VAL A 355 -13.91 14.24 -14.12
CA VAL A 355 -14.84 14.12 -15.26
C VAL A 355 -15.22 15.52 -15.74
N GLU A 356 -15.17 15.72 -17.05
CA GLU A 356 -15.50 16.96 -17.73
C GLU A 356 -16.55 16.67 -18.81
N MET A 357 -17.68 17.36 -18.75
CA MET A 357 -18.74 17.27 -19.74
C MET A 357 -18.92 18.63 -20.42
N ILE A 358 -18.97 18.62 -21.75
CA ILE A 358 -19.27 19.80 -22.55
C ILE A 358 -20.73 19.71 -22.97
N VAL A 359 -21.53 20.66 -22.52
CA VAL A 359 -22.94 20.80 -22.89
C VAL A 359 -23.13 22.05 -23.75
N ALA A 360 -24.02 21.98 -24.73
CA ALA A 360 -24.39 23.10 -25.57
C ALA A 360 -25.90 23.35 -25.49
N GLU A 361 -26.29 24.61 -25.47
CA GLU A 361 -27.69 25.01 -25.45
C GLU A 361 -28.28 25.01 -26.86
N GLU A 362 -29.44 24.37 -27.01
CA GLU A 362 -30.24 24.37 -28.22
C GLU A 362 -31.57 25.06 -27.96
N HIS A 363 -31.99 25.94 -28.87
CA HIS A 363 -33.28 26.59 -28.83
C HIS A 363 -34.35 25.69 -29.46
N CYS A 364 -35.47 25.52 -28.74
CA CYS A 364 -36.63 24.75 -29.13
C CYS A 364 -37.81 25.72 -29.35
N PRO A 365 -38.12 26.10 -30.60
CA PRO A 365 -39.11 27.15 -30.88
C PRO A 365 -40.56 26.74 -30.59
N VAL A 366 -40.87 25.43 -30.59
CA VAL A 366 -42.21 24.89 -30.26
C VAL A 366 -42.02 23.73 -29.26
N PRO A 367 -42.66 23.71 -28.09
CA PRO A 367 -42.67 22.54 -27.22
C PRO A 367 -43.82 21.59 -27.58
N PRO A 368 -43.65 20.25 -27.64
CA PRO A 368 -42.41 19.48 -27.75
C PRO A 368 -41.94 19.36 -29.21
N SER A 369 -40.89 20.09 -29.61
CA SER A 369 -40.31 20.02 -30.95
C SER A 369 -39.08 19.10 -30.96
N ARG A 370 -39.03 18.22 -31.96
CA ARG A 370 -37.83 17.45 -32.30
C ARG A 370 -36.78 18.30 -33.02
N VAL A 371 -37.19 19.42 -33.61
CA VAL A 371 -36.33 20.38 -34.29
C VAL A 371 -35.79 21.38 -33.25
N ALA A 372 -34.47 21.40 -33.08
CA ALA A 372 -33.79 22.30 -32.17
C ALA A 372 -32.60 22.96 -32.89
N ASN A 373 -32.45 24.26 -32.69
CA ASN A 373 -31.41 25.06 -33.35
C ASN A 373 -30.27 25.35 -32.37
N PRO A 374 -29.00 25.16 -32.75
CA PRO A 374 -27.88 25.49 -31.89
C PRO A 374 -27.81 27.00 -31.62
N THR A 375 -27.70 27.39 -30.36
CA THR A 375 -27.57 28.81 -29.97
C THR A 375 -26.13 29.32 -30.02
N GLY A 376 -25.16 28.40 -30.06
CA GLY A 376 -23.73 28.68 -29.90
C GLY A 376 -23.26 28.79 -28.44
N ALA A 377 -24.17 28.82 -27.47
CA ALA A 377 -23.80 28.81 -26.05
C ALA A 377 -23.38 27.40 -25.61
N ALA A 378 -22.23 27.29 -24.96
CA ALA A 378 -21.70 26.03 -24.41
C ALA A 378 -21.12 26.24 -23.01
N ARG A 379 -21.18 25.18 -22.19
CA ARG A 379 -20.66 25.15 -20.81
C ARG A 379 -19.83 23.90 -20.59
N VAL A 380 -18.82 24.02 -19.73
CA VAL A 380 -17.99 22.90 -19.27
C VAL A 380 -18.37 22.59 -17.82
N LEU A 381 -18.88 21.39 -17.60
CA LEU A 381 -19.26 20.87 -16.30
C LEU A 381 -18.12 19.98 -15.80
N ARG A 382 -17.38 20.43 -14.78
CA ARG A 382 -16.25 19.68 -14.20
C ARG A 382 -16.60 19.18 -12.80
N MET A 383 -16.31 17.91 -12.55
CA MET A 383 -16.46 17.24 -11.26
C MET A 383 -15.18 16.45 -10.95
N GLN A 384 -14.91 16.24 -9.66
CA GLN A 384 -13.75 15.50 -9.18
C GLN A 384 -14.19 14.60 -8.03
N PHE A 385 -13.74 13.35 -8.07
CA PHE A 385 -14.01 12.33 -7.06
C PHE A 385 -12.70 11.73 -6.57
N HIS A 386 -12.52 11.65 -5.25
CA HIS A 386 -11.45 10.84 -4.68
C HIS A 386 -11.71 9.37 -5.04
N LEU A 387 -10.77 8.71 -5.71
CA LEU A 387 -10.87 7.32 -6.12
C LEU A 387 -9.92 6.50 -5.25
N ILE A 388 -10.45 5.54 -4.49
CA ILE A 388 -9.59 4.68 -3.65
C ILE A 388 -8.96 3.62 -4.56
N VAL A 389 -7.65 3.69 -4.76
CA VAL A 389 -6.92 2.69 -5.56
C VAL A 389 -6.19 1.73 -4.64
N THR A 390 -6.51 0.44 -4.72
CA THR A 390 -6.00 -0.59 -3.80
C THR A 390 -5.67 -1.88 -4.54
N GLU A 391 -4.83 -2.73 -3.96
CA GLU A 391 -4.60 -4.07 -4.51
C GLU A 391 -5.88 -4.91 -4.45
N ARG A 392 -5.94 -5.94 -5.28
CA ARG A 392 -7.03 -6.90 -5.23
C ARG A 392 -6.91 -7.71 -3.94
N SER A 393 -8.03 -8.00 -3.29
CA SER A 393 -8.09 -8.85 -2.09
C SER A 393 -7.56 -10.28 -2.33
N GLY A 394 -7.59 -10.73 -3.57
CA GLY A 394 -7.26 -12.11 -3.92
C GLY A 394 -8.27 -13.09 -3.33
N LEU A 395 -7.84 -14.34 -3.13
CA LEU A 395 -8.61 -15.40 -2.48
C LEU A 395 -8.30 -15.51 -0.97
N GLY A 396 -7.42 -14.65 -0.44
CA GLY A 396 -7.06 -14.67 0.97
C GLY A 396 -8.14 -14.03 1.84
N ILE A 397 -8.14 -14.41 3.10
CA ILE A 397 -8.90 -13.78 4.19
C ILE A 397 -7.90 -13.19 5.18
N SER A 398 -8.34 -12.28 6.04
CA SER A 398 -7.46 -11.76 7.08
C SER A 398 -7.08 -12.87 8.06
N TRP A 399 -5.90 -12.76 8.65
CA TRP A 399 -5.36 -13.80 9.54
C TRP A 399 -6.25 -14.06 10.77
N ASP A 400 -6.97 -13.04 11.25
CA ASP A 400 -7.92 -13.15 12.36
C ASP A 400 -9.27 -13.79 11.97
N GLU A 401 -9.66 -13.70 10.69
CA GLU A 401 -10.86 -14.35 10.16
C GLU A 401 -10.60 -15.81 9.77
N GLU A 402 -9.34 -16.25 9.77
CA GLU A 402 -8.94 -17.65 9.60
C GLU A 402 -9.20 -18.44 10.89
N ILE A 403 -10.46 -18.43 11.34
CA ILE A 403 -10.90 -19.18 12.51
C ILE A 403 -11.04 -20.66 12.09
N PRO A 404 -10.39 -21.60 12.79
CA PRO A 404 -10.58 -23.01 12.50
C PRO A 404 -12.06 -23.38 12.75
N PRO A 405 -12.63 -24.30 11.97
CA PRO A 405 -14.00 -24.75 12.21
C PRO A 405 -14.14 -25.28 13.63
N VAL A 406 -15.19 -24.85 14.32
CA VAL A 406 -15.52 -25.35 15.66
C VAL A 406 -16.01 -26.79 15.50
N TYR A 407 -15.26 -27.75 16.05
CA TYR A 407 -15.70 -29.13 16.11
C TYR A 407 -16.77 -29.26 17.20
N GLU A 408 -18.01 -29.57 16.81
CA GLU A 408 -19.11 -29.77 17.77
C GLU A 408 -18.91 -31.02 18.66
N ASN A 409 -18.11 -31.98 18.21
CA ASN A 409 -17.89 -33.26 18.89
C ASN A 409 -16.46 -33.37 19.45
N ILE A 410 -16.06 -32.42 20.30
CA ILE A 410 -14.86 -32.58 21.12
C ILE A 410 -15.29 -33.43 22.32
N PRO A 411 -14.85 -34.70 22.45
CA PRO A 411 -15.12 -35.49 23.64
C PRO A 411 -14.59 -34.78 24.88
N ALA A 412 -15.16 -35.09 26.05
CA ALA A 412 -14.69 -34.54 27.33
C ALA A 412 -13.16 -34.65 27.42
N SER A 413 -12.51 -33.60 27.93
CA SER A 413 -11.06 -33.54 28.08
C SER A 413 -10.53 -34.84 28.69
N PRO A 414 -9.35 -35.34 28.25
CA PRO A 414 -8.79 -36.55 28.82
C PRO A 414 -8.72 -36.44 30.35
N PRO A 415 -8.89 -37.56 31.10
CA PRO A 415 -8.91 -37.54 32.55
C PRO A 415 -7.71 -36.79 33.12
N ASN A 416 -7.93 -36.00 34.16
CA ASN A 416 -6.84 -35.34 34.88
C ASN A 416 -5.85 -36.42 35.35
N TYR A 417 -4.55 -36.22 35.11
CA TYR A 417 -3.54 -37.10 35.68
C TYR A 417 -3.66 -37.00 37.20
N GLY A 418 -3.95 -38.14 37.85
CA GLY A 418 -4.27 -38.21 39.27
C GLY A 418 -3.25 -37.45 40.12
N THR A 419 -3.77 -36.69 41.08
CA THR A 419 -2.96 -35.95 42.04
C THR A 419 -2.07 -36.94 42.79
N VAL A 420 -0.75 -36.70 42.79
CA VAL A 420 0.18 -37.51 43.60
C VAL A 420 -0.19 -37.26 45.06
N LEU A 421 -0.77 -38.26 45.72
CA LEU A 421 -0.93 -38.24 47.16
C LEU A 421 0.43 -38.58 47.77
N GLU A 422 1.11 -37.56 48.28
CA GLU A 422 2.25 -37.77 49.17
C GLU A 422 1.70 -38.40 50.46
N VAL A 423 1.95 -39.69 50.63
CA VAL A 423 1.71 -40.37 51.91
C VAL A 423 2.90 -40.05 52.81
N GLU A 424 2.68 -39.29 53.87
CA GLU A 424 3.69 -39.09 54.91
C GLU A 424 4.05 -40.44 55.55
N GLY A 425 5.23 -40.98 55.22
CA GLY A 425 5.86 -42.01 56.04
C GLY A 425 6.60 -43.16 55.35
N GLU A 426 6.49 -43.38 54.04
CA GLU A 426 7.24 -44.46 53.36
C GLU A 426 7.87 -44.00 52.04
N GLU A 427 9.20 -44.09 51.96
CA GLU A 427 9.94 -43.88 50.72
C GLU A 427 9.53 -44.94 49.68
N GLY A 428 8.97 -44.49 48.55
CA GLY A 428 9.21 -45.17 47.28
C GLY A 428 8.09 -45.95 46.60
N VAL A 429 6.80 -45.74 46.91
CA VAL A 429 5.72 -46.28 46.06
C VAL A 429 4.71 -45.21 45.68
N ALA A 430 4.88 -44.64 44.49
CA ALA A 430 3.84 -43.86 43.82
C ALA A 430 2.73 -44.82 43.35
N LEU A 431 1.66 -44.96 44.15
CA LEU A 431 0.45 -45.66 43.71
C LEU A 431 -0.25 -44.79 42.67
N PHE A 432 -0.11 -45.15 41.39
CA PHE A 432 -0.93 -44.60 40.32
C PHE A 432 -2.38 -45.03 40.53
N CYS A 433 -3.24 -44.08 40.93
CA CYS A 433 -4.68 -44.30 40.86
C CYS A 433 -5.07 -44.45 39.37
N PRO A 434 -5.76 -45.54 38.98
CA PRO A 434 -6.28 -45.66 37.63
C PRO A 434 -7.31 -44.54 37.36
N PRO A 435 -7.43 -44.08 36.11
CA PRO A 435 -8.42 -43.07 35.76
C PRO A 435 -9.83 -43.58 36.10
N VAL A 436 -10.58 -42.77 36.85
CA VAL A 436 -11.98 -43.06 37.15
C VAL A 436 -12.79 -42.74 35.89
N TYR A 437 -13.20 -43.78 35.18
CA TYR A 437 -14.19 -43.65 34.12
C TYR A 437 -15.54 -43.41 34.78
N GLN A 438 -16.14 -42.24 34.57
CA GLN A 438 -17.55 -42.06 34.85
C GLN A 438 -18.32 -42.83 33.77
N GLU A 439 -18.94 -43.95 34.17
CA GLU A 439 -19.94 -44.63 33.34
C GLU A 439 -21.17 -43.72 33.22
N SER A 440 -21.45 -43.29 32.00
CA SER A 440 -22.67 -42.58 31.60
C SER A 440 -23.71 -43.54 31.04
#